data_AF-A0AAN7RCY5-F1
#
_entry.id   AF-A0AAN7RCY5-F1
#
_cell.length_a   1.000
_cell.length_b   1.000
_cell.length_c   1.000
_cell.angle_alpha   90.00
_cell.angle_beta   90.00
_cell.angle_gamma   90.00
#
_symmetry.space_group_name_H-M   'P 1'
#
loop_
_entity.id
_entity.type
_entity.pdbx_description
1 polymer ?
#
loop_
_entity_poly.entity_id
_entity_poly.type
_entity_poly.pdbx_seq_one_letter_code
_entity_poly.pdbx_strand_id
1 'polypeptide(L)'
;MAGGERSMISLLNESRMMMKQILETHAPDGLEMDMKPLLDLVEDILSRANSSATALVIGVPAAKVENTEENMHRASLFSMLHTLSITIDRISRELELKSLSSGDAHATTLTICRMLASFGWDAKLVLTLAAFAFNYGEFWLLTQVYSTNQLAKSMAILKQLPAIMEQSGPLKPRFHAMNSLIDAMLDISRCIVQLKELPPKYISADVPALSDAMAHVPTAVYWTIRSASACASQITALSSMGHEYIISTTDAWELSTLAHKLRNISEHLQKQVALCQQHIGEKKHMELYQNLGSLFEMTHIDNMKILRALVYAKDDILPLVDGSTKRRVCSIPVLISNELCTSITLPVLVSDIFRLTLMC
;
A
#
# COMPACT_ATOMS: atom_id res chain seq x y z
N MET A 1 15.69 -0.65 -41.11
CA MET A 1 15.88 -0.82 -39.66
C MET A 1 16.12 0.50 -38.89
N ALA A 2 16.45 1.64 -39.54
CA ALA A 2 16.71 2.92 -38.84
C ALA A 2 15.46 3.70 -38.33
N GLY A 3 14.23 3.28 -38.67
CA GLY A 3 12.99 3.97 -38.26
C GLY A 3 12.53 3.64 -36.83
N GLY A 4 12.79 2.41 -36.36
CA GLY A 4 12.38 1.96 -35.01
C GLY A 4 13.24 2.57 -33.89
N GLU A 5 14.54 2.72 -34.12
CA GLU A 5 15.47 3.32 -33.14
C GLU A 5 15.22 4.82 -32.93
N ARG A 6 14.94 5.57 -33.99
CA ARG A 6 14.59 7.00 -33.88
C ARG A 6 13.26 7.23 -33.15
N SER A 7 12.27 6.37 -33.37
CA SER A 7 10.99 6.40 -32.66
C SER A 7 11.16 6.08 -31.17
N MET A 8 11.97 5.07 -30.84
CA MET A 8 12.25 4.70 -29.45
C MET A 8 13.02 5.78 -28.67
N ILE A 9 13.99 6.44 -29.31
CA ILE A 9 14.74 7.55 -28.72
C ILE A 9 13.82 8.76 -28.46
N SER A 10 12.86 9.04 -29.36
CA SER A 10 11.86 10.11 -29.16
C SER A 10 10.96 9.83 -27.95
N LEU A 11 10.44 8.61 -27.82
CA LEU A 11 9.56 8.21 -26.71
C LEU A 11 10.27 8.23 -25.34
N LEU A 12 11.57 7.87 -25.33
CA LEU A 12 12.41 7.96 -24.12
C LEU A 12 12.67 9.41 -23.72
N ASN A 13 12.90 10.30 -24.69
CA ASN A 13 13.10 11.73 -24.44
C ASN A 13 11.81 12.43 -23.96
N GLU A 14 10.67 12.10 -24.54
CA GLU A 14 9.36 12.57 -24.08
C GLU A 14 9.07 12.11 -22.63
N SER A 15 9.34 10.83 -22.33
CA SER A 15 9.20 10.28 -20.97
C SER A 15 10.09 11.02 -19.97
N ARG A 16 11.32 11.35 -20.35
CA ARG A 16 12.25 12.12 -19.50
C ARG A 16 11.76 13.55 -19.28
N MET A 17 11.25 14.21 -20.31
CA MET A 17 10.74 15.58 -20.24
C MET A 17 9.48 15.65 -19.36
N MET A 18 8.55 14.71 -19.54
CA MET A 18 7.37 14.55 -18.68
C MET A 18 7.77 14.37 -17.21
N MET A 19 8.73 13.47 -16.93
CA MET A 19 9.19 13.24 -15.56
C MET A 19 9.86 14.48 -14.95
N LYS A 20 10.62 15.25 -15.75
CA LYS A 20 11.24 16.49 -15.28
C LYS A 20 10.18 17.49 -14.80
N GLN A 21 9.12 17.69 -15.58
CA GLN A 21 8.02 18.58 -15.19
C GLN A 21 7.34 18.13 -13.89
N ILE A 22 7.15 16.82 -13.71
CA ILE A 22 6.56 16.27 -12.48
C ILE A 22 7.48 16.52 -11.28
N LEU A 23 8.79 16.30 -11.42
CA LEU A 23 9.76 16.57 -10.36
C LEU A 23 9.78 18.06 -9.98
N GLU A 24 9.66 18.97 -10.95
CA GLU A 24 9.60 20.42 -10.72
C GLU A 24 8.38 20.85 -9.89
N THR A 25 7.31 20.06 -9.86
CA THR A 25 6.14 20.34 -9.00
C THR A 25 6.32 19.93 -7.54
N HIS A 26 7.36 19.18 -7.22
CA HIS A 26 7.55 18.62 -5.89
C HIS A 26 8.24 19.64 -4.95
N ALA A 27 7.43 20.27 -4.10
CA ALA A 27 7.90 21.28 -3.14
C ALA A 27 7.29 21.01 -1.75
N PRO A 28 7.71 19.93 -1.06
CA PRO A 28 7.13 19.54 0.22
C PRO A 28 7.39 20.59 1.31
N ASP A 29 6.38 20.88 2.12
CA ASP A 29 6.46 21.83 3.24
C ASP A 29 7.13 21.23 4.50
N GLY A 30 7.49 19.95 4.44
CA GLY A 30 8.07 19.20 5.55
C GLY A 30 7.04 18.62 6.52
N LEU A 31 5.74 18.84 6.29
CA LEU A 31 4.68 18.22 7.06
C LEU A 31 4.57 16.74 6.69
N GLU A 32 4.90 15.87 7.63
CA GLU A 32 4.67 14.43 7.48
C GLU A 32 3.29 14.07 8.01
N MET A 33 2.50 13.38 7.19
CA MET A 33 1.22 12.83 7.57
C MET A 33 1.29 11.31 7.42
N ASP A 34 0.81 10.59 8.42
CA ASP A 34 0.67 9.15 8.32
C ASP A 34 -0.48 8.81 7.36
N MET A 35 -0.16 8.39 6.14
CA MET A 35 -1.15 8.11 5.10
C MET A 35 -1.77 6.71 5.20
N LYS A 36 -1.28 5.85 6.10
CA LYS A 36 -1.70 4.46 6.18
C LYS A 36 -3.19 4.28 6.51
N PRO A 37 -3.79 4.98 7.49
CA PRO A 37 -5.22 4.84 7.76
C PRO A 37 -6.09 5.21 6.56
N LEU A 38 -5.66 6.19 5.74
CA LEU A 38 -6.37 6.57 4.53
C LEU A 38 -6.17 5.53 3.42
N LEU A 39 -4.96 4.98 3.28
CA LEU A 39 -4.70 3.90 2.34
C LEU A 39 -5.53 2.65 2.65
N ASP A 40 -5.66 2.26 3.92
CA ASP A 40 -6.46 1.11 4.34
C ASP A 40 -7.94 1.29 3.94
N LEU A 41 -8.49 2.51 4.12
CA LEU A 41 -9.85 2.84 3.65
C LEU A 41 -9.98 2.75 2.13
N VAL A 42 -8.96 3.23 1.40
CA VAL A 42 -8.92 3.15 -0.08
C VAL A 42 -8.89 1.71 -0.55
N GLU A 43 -8.09 0.86 0.08
CA GLU A 43 -8.03 -0.58 -0.22
C GLU A 43 -9.38 -1.27 0.04
N ASP A 44 -10.05 -0.96 1.15
CA ASP A 44 -11.38 -1.50 1.45
C ASP A 44 -12.41 -1.09 0.38
N ILE A 45 -12.46 0.18 -0.02
CA ILE A 45 -13.39 0.67 -1.06
C ILE A 45 -13.11 -0.02 -2.40
N LEU A 46 -11.84 -0.01 -2.85
CA LEU A 46 -11.46 -0.53 -4.17
C LEU A 46 -11.62 -2.05 -4.26
N SER A 47 -11.28 -2.80 -3.19
CA SER A 47 -11.45 -4.26 -3.16
C SER A 47 -12.93 -4.69 -3.21
N ARG A 48 -13.81 -3.99 -2.48
CA ARG A 48 -15.26 -4.23 -2.55
C ARG A 48 -15.84 -3.85 -3.90
N ALA A 49 -15.42 -2.72 -4.47
CA ALA A 49 -15.84 -2.29 -5.80
C ALA A 49 -15.38 -3.27 -6.91
N ASN A 50 -14.12 -3.71 -6.87
CA ASN A 50 -13.59 -4.73 -7.80
C ASN A 50 -14.32 -6.07 -7.67
N SER A 51 -14.68 -6.47 -6.45
CA SER A 51 -15.48 -7.68 -6.20
C SER A 51 -16.86 -7.58 -6.84
N SER A 52 -17.51 -6.42 -6.77
CA SER A 52 -18.78 -6.16 -7.46
C SER A 52 -18.64 -6.18 -8.98
N ALA A 53 -17.58 -5.57 -9.51
CA ALA A 53 -17.29 -5.62 -10.94
C ALA A 53 -17.12 -7.06 -11.42
N THR A 54 -16.39 -7.87 -10.65
CA THR A 54 -16.14 -9.28 -10.94
C THR A 54 -17.41 -10.12 -10.83
N ALA A 55 -18.27 -9.86 -9.83
CA ALA A 55 -19.58 -10.49 -9.69
C ALA A 55 -20.46 -10.27 -10.93
N LEU A 56 -20.45 -9.06 -11.50
CA LEU A 56 -21.13 -8.75 -12.76
C LEU A 56 -20.50 -9.43 -13.98
N VAL A 57 -19.18 -9.60 -14.00
CA VAL A 57 -18.46 -10.35 -15.05
C VAL A 57 -18.80 -11.85 -15.00
N ILE A 58 -18.92 -12.44 -13.81
CA ILE A 58 -19.11 -13.89 -13.62
C ILE A 58 -20.61 -14.27 -13.55
N GLY A 59 -21.50 -13.33 -13.24
CA GLY A 59 -22.95 -13.57 -13.11
C GLY A 59 -23.37 -14.20 -11.77
N VAL A 60 -22.57 -14.00 -10.72
CA VAL A 60 -22.80 -14.54 -9.37
C VAL A 60 -23.11 -13.36 -8.43
N PRO A 61 -24.08 -13.46 -7.49
CA PRO A 61 -24.36 -12.38 -6.55
C PRO A 61 -23.13 -12.06 -5.69
N ALA A 62 -22.82 -10.76 -5.55
CA ALA A 62 -21.73 -10.29 -4.71
C ALA A 62 -21.91 -10.80 -3.26
N ALA A 63 -20.87 -11.39 -2.69
CA ALA A 63 -20.89 -11.89 -1.32
C ALA A 63 -21.10 -10.72 -0.33
N LYS A 64 -22.06 -10.85 0.59
CA LYS A 64 -22.19 -9.95 1.74
C LYS A 64 -21.01 -10.18 2.67
N VAL A 65 -20.10 -9.21 2.77
CA VAL A 65 -19.02 -9.22 3.75
C VAL A 65 -19.43 -8.34 4.92
N GLU A 66 -19.49 -8.94 6.12
CA GLU A 66 -19.83 -8.32 7.39
C GLU A 66 -18.79 -7.28 7.84
N ASN A 67 -19.26 -6.31 8.64
CA ASN A 67 -18.51 -5.19 9.19
C ASN A 67 -17.47 -5.64 10.22
N THR A 68 -16.22 -5.22 10.04
CA THR A 68 -15.22 -5.19 11.12
C THR A 68 -15.14 -3.77 11.69
N GLU A 69 -15.46 -3.62 12.98
CA GLU A 69 -15.38 -2.36 13.71
C GLU A 69 -14.01 -2.21 14.37
N GLU A 70 -13.19 -1.25 13.91
CA GLU A 70 -12.01 -0.77 14.64
C GLU A 70 -12.20 0.70 15.03
N ASN A 71 -12.73 0.93 16.23
CA ASN A 71 -13.25 2.24 16.66
C ASN A 71 -12.16 3.28 16.98
N MET A 72 -10.92 2.89 17.29
CA MET A 72 -9.84 3.82 17.64
C MET A 72 -9.12 4.42 16.42
N HIS A 73 -8.95 3.67 15.33
CA HIS A 73 -8.34 4.17 14.10
C HIS A 73 -9.25 5.16 13.35
N ARG A 74 -10.56 5.09 13.57
CA ARG A 74 -11.55 5.97 12.94
C ARG A 74 -11.48 7.44 13.38
N ALA A 75 -11.14 7.73 14.64
CA ALA A 75 -11.10 9.11 15.13
C ALA A 75 -9.93 9.91 14.51
N SER A 76 -8.75 9.30 14.43
CA SER A 76 -7.58 9.88 13.76
C SER A 76 -7.84 10.08 12.26
N LEU A 77 -8.41 9.06 11.60
CA LEU A 77 -8.81 9.13 10.20
C LEU A 77 -9.84 10.25 9.96
N PHE A 78 -10.82 10.44 10.84
CA PHE A 78 -11.84 11.48 10.72
C PHE A 78 -11.22 12.89 10.79
N SER A 79 -10.29 13.11 11.72
CA SER A 79 -9.56 14.39 11.80
C SER A 79 -8.72 14.66 10.55
N MET A 80 -8.09 13.63 10.00
CA MET A 80 -7.32 13.74 8.76
C MET A 80 -8.24 14.09 7.58
N LEU A 81 -9.37 13.39 7.43
CA LEU A 81 -10.34 13.63 6.38
C LEU A 81 -10.97 15.02 6.49
N HIS A 82 -11.19 15.55 7.69
CA HIS A 82 -11.65 16.92 7.87
C HIS A 82 -10.71 17.92 7.19
N THR A 83 -9.39 17.74 7.32
CA THR A 83 -8.37 18.59 6.69
C THR A 83 -8.23 18.34 5.19
N LEU A 84 -8.34 17.07 4.75
CA LEU A 84 -8.02 16.67 3.37
C LEU A 84 -9.23 16.59 2.45
N SER A 85 -10.46 16.66 2.97
CA SER A 85 -11.71 16.49 2.20
C SER A 85 -11.79 17.42 0.98
N ILE A 86 -11.50 18.71 1.16
CA ILE A 86 -11.50 19.70 0.07
C ILE A 86 -10.46 19.33 -1.01
N THR A 87 -9.30 18.83 -0.60
CA THR A 87 -8.24 18.41 -1.52
C THR A 87 -8.67 17.16 -2.30
N ILE A 88 -9.23 16.17 -1.62
CA ILE A 88 -9.75 14.93 -2.24
C ILE A 88 -10.86 15.26 -3.24
N ASP A 89 -11.82 16.12 -2.86
CA ASP A 89 -12.92 16.57 -3.70
C ASP A 89 -12.44 17.33 -4.95
N ARG A 90 -11.41 18.18 -4.80
CA ARG A 90 -10.79 18.87 -5.96
C ARG A 90 -10.12 17.90 -6.93
N ILE A 91 -9.42 16.88 -6.42
CA ILE A 91 -8.78 15.87 -7.28
C ILE A 91 -9.84 15.00 -7.95
N SER A 92 -10.88 14.60 -7.21
CA SER A 92 -12.00 13.81 -7.74
C SER A 92 -12.65 14.51 -8.92
N ARG A 93 -12.93 15.82 -8.81
CA ARG A 93 -13.45 16.61 -9.93
C ARG A 93 -12.46 16.76 -11.09
N GLU A 94 -11.17 16.92 -10.83
CA GLU A 94 -10.18 16.98 -11.90
C GLU A 94 -10.13 15.67 -12.71
N LEU A 95 -10.23 14.52 -12.02
CA LEU A 95 -10.31 13.19 -12.63
C LEU A 95 -11.59 13.02 -13.49
N GLU A 96 -12.73 13.59 -13.08
CA GLU A 96 -14.01 13.52 -13.80
C GLU A 96 -14.15 14.54 -14.94
N LEU A 97 -13.64 15.76 -14.78
CA LEU A 97 -13.80 16.82 -15.77
C LEU A 97 -12.88 16.61 -16.98
N LYS A 98 -11.65 16.15 -16.74
CA LYS A 98 -10.67 15.93 -17.81
C LYS A 98 -10.87 14.62 -18.56
N SER A 99 -11.66 13.71 -18.01
CA SER A 99 -12.06 12.47 -18.70
C SER A 99 -13.13 12.69 -19.78
N LEU A 100 -13.90 13.78 -19.70
CA LEU A 100 -14.88 14.17 -20.71
C LEU A 100 -14.27 14.92 -21.90
N SER A 101 -13.10 15.53 -21.69
CA SER A 101 -12.28 16.08 -22.76
C SER A 101 -11.35 14.99 -23.27
N SER A 102 -10.92 15.05 -24.54
CA SER A 102 -9.77 14.26 -25.04
C SER A 102 -8.47 14.78 -24.41
N GLY A 103 -8.44 14.87 -23.08
CA GLY A 103 -7.39 15.47 -22.29
C GLY A 103 -6.16 14.59 -22.28
N ASP A 104 -5.00 15.21 -22.43
CA ASP A 104 -3.71 14.56 -22.24
C ASP A 104 -3.59 14.05 -20.79
N ALA A 105 -3.47 12.73 -20.60
CA ALA A 105 -3.31 12.10 -19.30
C ALA A 105 -2.09 12.62 -18.53
N HIS A 106 -1.05 13.10 -19.24
CA HIS A 106 0.07 13.79 -18.60
C HIS A 106 -0.35 15.13 -17.99
N ALA A 107 -1.11 15.96 -18.71
CA ALA A 107 -1.60 17.24 -18.22
C ALA A 107 -2.49 17.11 -16.97
N THR A 108 -3.38 16.11 -16.93
CA THR A 108 -4.19 15.81 -15.72
C THR A 108 -3.27 15.42 -14.55
N THR A 109 -2.32 14.53 -14.80
CA THR A 109 -1.35 14.09 -13.79
C THR A 109 -0.54 15.28 -13.24
N LEU A 110 -0.08 16.17 -14.13
CA LEU A 110 0.67 17.36 -13.76
C LEU A 110 -0.17 18.34 -12.93
N THR A 111 -1.45 18.50 -13.26
CA THR A 111 -2.38 19.35 -12.50
C THR A 111 -2.60 18.80 -11.08
N ILE A 112 -2.82 17.49 -10.95
CA ILE A 112 -2.94 16.83 -9.64
C ILE A 112 -1.64 16.99 -8.83
N CYS A 113 -0.47 16.77 -9.45
CA CYS A 113 0.82 16.95 -8.76
C CYS A 113 1.04 18.39 -8.28
N ARG A 114 0.59 19.40 -9.05
CA ARG A 114 0.60 20.82 -8.63
C ARG A 114 -0.35 21.11 -7.48
N MET A 115 -1.57 20.56 -7.51
CA MET A 115 -2.52 20.69 -6.39
C MET A 115 -1.93 20.13 -5.09
N LEU A 116 -1.10 19.10 -5.21
CA LEU A 116 -0.47 18.39 -4.10
C LEU A 116 1.00 18.78 -3.89
N ALA A 117 1.44 19.94 -4.38
CA ALA A 117 2.86 20.33 -4.41
C ALA A 117 3.53 20.22 -3.03
N SER A 118 2.84 20.67 -1.96
CA SER A 118 3.30 20.68 -0.57
C SER A 118 3.39 19.29 0.09
N PHE A 119 2.80 18.26 -0.49
CA PHE A 119 2.74 16.93 0.12
C PHE A 119 3.98 16.06 -0.24
N GLY A 120 4.27 15.07 0.60
CA GLY A 120 5.19 13.97 0.26
C GLY A 120 4.72 13.15 -0.95
N TRP A 121 5.59 12.32 -1.52
CA TRP A 121 5.24 11.45 -2.66
C TRP A 121 4.20 10.39 -2.28
N ASP A 122 4.32 9.82 -1.09
CA ASP A 122 3.35 8.93 -0.46
C ASP A 122 1.98 9.60 -0.30
N ALA A 123 1.94 10.83 0.21
CA ALA A 123 0.69 11.58 0.37
C ALA A 123 0.06 11.97 -0.97
N LYS A 124 0.86 12.42 -1.95
CA LYS A 124 0.41 12.68 -3.32
C LYS A 124 -0.31 11.47 -3.92
N LEU A 125 0.29 10.30 -3.73
CA LEU A 125 -0.23 9.03 -4.21
C LEU A 125 -1.55 8.67 -3.53
N VAL A 126 -1.56 8.59 -2.20
CA VAL A 126 -2.73 8.13 -1.43
C VAL A 126 -3.91 9.09 -1.58
N LEU A 127 -3.69 10.41 -1.61
CA LEU A 127 -4.76 11.39 -1.85
C LEU A 127 -5.39 11.24 -3.24
N THR A 128 -4.57 10.96 -4.26
CA THR A 128 -5.08 10.70 -5.60
C THR A 128 -5.89 9.40 -5.65
N LEU A 129 -5.39 8.34 -5.01
CA LEU A 129 -6.11 7.07 -4.93
C LEU A 129 -7.40 7.20 -4.12
N ALA A 130 -7.44 8.02 -3.08
CA ALA A 130 -8.66 8.31 -2.31
C ALA A 130 -9.72 9.00 -3.17
N ALA A 131 -9.33 10.01 -3.95
CA ALA A 131 -10.21 10.68 -4.89
C ALA A 131 -10.73 9.72 -5.98
N PHE A 132 -9.84 8.88 -6.52
CA PHE A 132 -10.23 7.86 -7.49
C PHE A 132 -11.17 6.80 -6.89
N ALA A 133 -10.86 6.31 -5.68
CA ALA A 133 -11.67 5.32 -4.98
C ALA A 133 -13.07 5.85 -4.66
N PHE A 134 -13.19 7.14 -4.33
CA PHE A 134 -14.49 7.80 -4.15
C PHE A 134 -15.34 7.71 -5.44
N ASN A 135 -14.78 8.12 -6.59
CA ASN A 135 -15.50 8.09 -7.87
C ASN A 135 -15.84 6.66 -8.32
N TYR A 136 -14.87 5.75 -8.21
CA TYR A 136 -15.03 4.34 -8.60
C TYR A 136 -16.01 3.59 -7.69
N GLY A 137 -15.88 3.80 -6.39
CA GLY A 137 -16.77 3.24 -5.37
C GLY A 137 -18.20 3.73 -5.54
N GLU A 138 -18.41 5.02 -5.80
CA GLU A 138 -19.75 5.57 -6.06
C GLU A 138 -20.41 4.89 -7.27
N PHE A 139 -19.66 4.74 -8.37
CA PHE A 139 -20.15 4.06 -9.57
C PHE A 139 -20.58 2.62 -9.27
N TRP A 140 -19.71 1.80 -8.68
CA TRP A 140 -20.03 0.40 -8.41
C TRP A 140 -21.06 0.22 -7.29
N LEU A 141 -21.09 1.11 -6.29
CA LEU A 141 -22.15 1.08 -5.28
C LEU A 141 -23.51 1.30 -5.95
N LEU A 142 -23.63 2.29 -6.83
CA LEU A 142 -24.86 2.55 -7.57
C LEU A 142 -25.28 1.33 -8.41
N THR A 143 -24.35 0.66 -9.08
CA THR A 143 -24.64 -0.59 -9.84
C THR A 143 -25.18 -1.72 -8.96
N GLN A 144 -24.81 -1.78 -7.69
CA GLN A 144 -25.26 -2.83 -6.78
C GLN A 144 -26.67 -2.56 -6.24
N VAL A 145 -26.98 -1.31 -5.94
CA VAL A 145 -28.21 -0.97 -5.20
C VAL A 145 -29.34 -0.44 -6.08
N TYR A 146 -29.11 -0.11 -7.35
CA TYR A 146 -30.17 0.52 -8.20
C TYR A 146 -31.40 -0.36 -8.42
N SER A 147 -31.28 -1.69 -8.31
CA SER A 147 -32.40 -2.62 -8.48
C SER A 147 -33.29 -2.73 -7.23
N THR A 148 -32.78 -2.35 -6.04
CA THR A 148 -33.45 -2.53 -4.75
C THR A 148 -33.82 -1.21 -4.08
N ASN A 149 -33.16 -0.11 -4.42
CA ASN A 149 -33.38 1.21 -3.82
C ASN A 149 -33.91 2.20 -4.85
N GLN A 150 -35.06 2.83 -4.56
CA GLN A 150 -35.74 3.73 -5.49
C GLN A 150 -34.97 5.03 -5.77
N LEU A 151 -34.26 5.59 -4.77
CA LEU A 151 -33.40 6.75 -4.97
C LEU A 151 -32.23 6.40 -5.90
N ALA A 152 -31.58 5.25 -5.62
CA ALA A 152 -30.52 4.74 -6.47
C ALA A 152 -31.00 4.47 -7.90
N LYS A 153 -32.23 3.95 -8.07
CA LYS A 153 -32.84 3.76 -9.40
C LYS A 153 -32.97 5.08 -10.17
N SER A 154 -33.47 6.13 -9.53
CA SER A 154 -33.57 7.46 -10.14
C SER A 154 -32.20 8.04 -10.52
N MET A 155 -31.20 7.90 -9.64
CA MET A 155 -29.82 8.33 -9.93
C MET A 155 -29.19 7.52 -11.08
N ALA A 156 -29.42 6.22 -11.11
CA ALA A 156 -28.92 5.32 -12.17
C ALA A 156 -29.51 5.67 -13.54
N ILE A 157 -30.78 6.08 -13.60
CA ILE A 157 -31.41 6.57 -14.84
C ILE A 157 -30.71 7.84 -15.34
N LEU A 158 -30.42 8.80 -14.45
CA LEU A 158 -29.70 10.03 -14.82
C LEU A 158 -28.27 9.73 -15.31
N LYS A 159 -27.59 8.74 -14.71
CA LYS A 159 -26.26 8.26 -15.15
C LYS A 159 -26.33 7.25 -16.31
N GLN A 160 -27.51 7.02 -16.91
CA GLN A 160 -27.74 6.06 -18.02
C GLN A 160 -27.25 4.63 -17.75
N LEU A 161 -27.14 4.24 -16.48
CA LEU A 161 -26.52 2.98 -16.06
C LEU A 161 -27.24 1.70 -16.55
N PRO A 162 -28.59 1.63 -16.59
CA PRO A 162 -29.30 0.43 -17.03
C PRO A 162 -28.92 -0.01 -18.45
N ALA A 163 -28.78 0.93 -19.38
CA ALA A 163 -28.41 0.64 -20.77
C ALA A 163 -26.99 0.06 -20.90
N ILE A 164 -26.06 0.49 -20.04
CA ILE A 164 -24.69 -0.03 -19.97
C ILE A 164 -24.69 -1.47 -19.44
N MET A 165 -25.49 -1.73 -18.39
CA MET A 165 -25.53 -3.04 -17.74
C MET A 165 -26.18 -4.11 -18.62
N GLU A 166 -27.18 -3.74 -19.43
CA GLU A 166 -27.78 -4.61 -20.45
C GLU A 166 -26.76 -5.08 -21.52
N GLN A 167 -25.67 -4.34 -21.72
CA GLN A 167 -24.58 -4.64 -22.67
C GLN A 167 -23.26 -4.96 -21.97
N SER A 168 -23.31 -5.50 -20.75
CA SER A 168 -22.11 -5.80 -19.96
C SER A 168 -21.18 -6.85 -20.57
N GLY A 169 -21.67 -7.72 -21.47
CA GLY A 169 -20.90 -8.80 -22.09
C GLY A 169 -19.60 -8.34 -22.78
N PRO A 170 -19.67 -7.47 -23.80
CA PRO A 170 -18.50 -6.89 -24.46
C PRO A 170 -17.57 -6.06 -23.57
N LEU A 171 -18.06 -5.56 -22.42
CA LEU A 171 -17.30 -4.72 -21.50
C LEU A 171 -16.45 -5.53 -20.51
N LYS A 172 -16.64 -6.86 -20.41
CA LYS A 172 -15.91 -7.74 -19.48
C LYS A 172 -14.38 -7.61 -19.57
N PRO A 173 -13.74 -7.62 -20.77
CA PRO A 173 -12.28 -7.48 -20.87
C PRO A 173 -11.78 -6.13 -20.34
N ARG A 174 -12.57 -5.06 -20.54
CA ARG A 174 -12.26 -3.70 -20.06
C ARG A 174 -12.34 -3.63 -18.54
N PHE A 175 -13.37 -4.22 -17.92
CA PHE A 175 -13.46 -4.32 -16.46
C PHE A 175 -12.32 -5.15 -15.87
N HIS A 176 -11.97 -6.28 -16.49
CA HIS A 176 -10.84 -7.09 -16.04
C HIS A 176 -9.50 -6.34 -16.11
N ALA A 177 -9.24 -5.64 -17.23
CA ALA A 177 -8.03 -4.83 -17.37
C ALA A 177 -7.96 -3.70 -16.32
N MET A 178 -9.10 -3.06 -16.04
CA MET A 178 -9.20 -2.02 -15.01
C MET A 178 -8.95 -2.59 -13.60
N ASN A 179 -9.57 -3.73 -13.25
CA ASN A 179 -9.33 -4.38 -11.95
C ASN A 179 -7.85 -4.74 -11.78
N SER A 180 -7.25 -5.36 -12.80
CA SER A 180 -5.82 -5.69 -12.77
C SER A 180 -4.91 -4.45 -12.66
N LEU A 181 -5.33 -3.31 -13.20
CA LEU A 181 -4.59 -2.05 -13.08
C LEU A 181 -4.73 -1.49 -11.66
N ILE A 182 -5.94 -1.50 -11.10
CA ILE A 182 -6.22 -1.08 -9.73
C ILE A 182 -5.40 -1.90 -8.73
N ASP A 183 -5.33 -3.23 -8.90
CA ASP A 183 -4.53 -4.09 -8.02
C ASP A 183 -3.04 -3.71 -8.05
N ALA A 184 -2.49 -3.42 -9.24
CA ALA A 184 -1.11 -2.98 -9.38
C ALA A 184 -0.87 -1.58 -8.77
N MET A 185 -1.85 -0.68 -8.85
CA MET A 185 -1.80 0.64 -8.20
C MET A 185 -1.77 0.48 -6.66
N LEU A 186 -2.55 -0.45 -6.11
CA LEU A 186 -2.55 -0.77 -4.69
C LEU A 186 -1.23 -1.39 -4.25
N ASP A 187 -0.67 -2.33 -5.01
CA ASP A 187 0.65 -2.92 -4.72
C ASP A 187 1.75 -1.85 -4.62
N ILE A 188 1.78 -0.89 -5.55
CA ILE A 188 2.73 0.24 -5.51
C ILE A 188 2.51 1.09 -4.26
N SER A 189 1.25 1.41 -3.94
CA SER A 189 0.93 2.24 -2.77
C SER A 189 1.35 1.59 -1.45
N ARG A 190 1.14 0.28 -1.29
CA ARG A 190 1.64 -0.49 -0.15
C ARG A 190 3.15 -0.41 -0.04
N CYS A 191 3.88 -0.60 -1.13
CA CYS A 191 5.34 -0.51 -1.13
C CYS A 191 5.82 0.88 -0.70
N ILE A 192 5.24 1.94 -1.25
CA ILE A 192 5.67 3.32 -0.97
C ILE A 192 5.37 3.70 0.49
N VAL A 193 4.19 3.34 1.03
CA VAL A 193 3.88 3.57 2.44
C VAL A 193 4.79 2.75 3.35
N GLN A 194 5.05 1.47 3.02
CA GLN A 194 6.00 0.63 3.80
C GLN A 194 7.42 1.20 3.82
N LEU A 195 7.90 1.75 2.69
CA LEU A 195 9.21 2.43 2.64
C LEU A 195 9.26 3.65 3.56
N LYS A 196 8.15 4.40 3.64
CA LYS A 196 8.03 5.58 4.51
C LYS A 196 7.97 5.22 5.99
N GLU A 197 7.37 4.08 6.34
CA GLU A 197 7.25 3.56 7.71
C GLU A 197 8.51 2.86 8.23
N LEU A 198 9.56 2.70 7.41
CA LEU A 198 10.78 2.03 7.84
C LEU A 198 11.44 2.77 9.03
N PRO A 199 11.86 2.04 10.08
CA PRO A 199 12.40 2.66 11.28
C PRO A 199 13.76 3.32 11.02
N PRO A 200 13.87 4.66 11.12
CA PRO A 200 15.10 5.39 10.76
C PRO A 200 16.29 5.04 11.67
N LYS A 201 16.03 4.48 12.86
CA LYS A 201 17.07 3.95 13.76
C LYS A 201 17.91 2.85 13.10
N TYR A 202 17.30 2.04 12.23
CA TYR A 202 17.91 0.83 11.69
C TYR A 202 18.33 0.97 10.22
N ILE A 203 17.80 1.93 9.49
CA ILE A 203 18.10 2.10 8.06
C ILE A 203 18.28 3.58 7.73
N SER A 204 19.29 3.88 6.91
CA SER A 204 19.59 5.22 6.40
C SER A 204 19.58 5.22 4.88
N ALA A 205 19.56 6.40 4.28
CA ALA A 205 19.57 6.59 2.82
C ALA A 205 20.83 6.03 2.13
N ASP A 206 21.88 5.69 2.88
CA ASP A 206 23.12 5.11 2.37
C ASP A 206 22.98 3.63 2.00
N VAL A 207 21.92 2.97 2.48
CA VAL A 207 21.66 1.57 2.14
C VAL A 207 21.24 1.51 0.67
N PRO A 208 21.98 0.76 -0.19
CA PRO A 208 21.72 0.76 -1.64
C PRO A 208 20.28 0.41 -2.00
N ALA A 209 19.67 -0.53 -1.28
CA ALA A 209 18.28 -0.93 -1.51
C ALA A 209 17.28 0.20 -1.25
N LEU A 210 17.47 0.96 -0.17
CA LEU A 210 16.60 2.10 0.16
C LEU A 210 16.83 3.25 -0.83
N SER A 211 18.09 3.55 -1.15
CA SER A 211 18.45 4.59 -2.12
C SER A 211 17.82 4.33 -3.50
N ASP A 212 17.94 3.09 -3.99
CA ASP A 212 17.36 2.65 -5.26
C ASP A 212 15.83 2.72 -5.26
N ALA A 213 15.19 2.28 -4.17
CA ALA A 213 13.74 2.39 -4.00
C ALA A 213 13.29 3.86 -4.04
N MET A 214 13.91 4.73 -3.25
CA MET A 214 13.57 6.15 -3.16
C MET A 214 13.77 6.89 -4.48
N ALA A 215 14.76 6.51 -5.28
CA ALA A 215 14.97 7.05 -6.63
C ALA A 215 13.83 6.68 -7.60
N HIS A 216 13.21 5.50 -7.41
CA HIS A 216 12.08 5.04 -8.24
C HIS A 216 10.71 5.55 -7.77
N VAL A 217 10.58 6.00 -6.52
CA VAL A 217 9.30 6.50 -5.96
C VAL A 217 8.62 7.56 -6.83
N PRO A 218 9.27 8.65 -7.30
CA PRO A 218 8.60 9.67 -8.12
C PRO A 218 8.03 9.10 -9.42
N THR A 219 8.76 8.17 -10.04
CA THR A 219 8.33 7.48 -11.27
C THR A 219 7.11 6.60 -10.99
N ALA A 220 7.13 5.85 -9.90
CA ALA A 220 6.02 5.00 -9.48
C ALA A 220 4.75 5.83 -9.18
N VAL A 221 4.89 6.95 -8.48
CA VAL A 221 3.77 7.86 -8.20
C VAL A 221 3.19 8.45 -9.49
N TYR A 222 4.05 8.93 -10.39
CA TYR A 222 3.60 9.47 -11.68
C TYR A 222 2.77 8.45 -12.47
N TRP A 223 3.28 7.23 -12.65
CA TRP A 223 2.57 6.20 -13.41
C TRP A 223 1.28 5.75 -12.72
N THR A 224 1.24 5.79 -11.39
CA THR A 224 0.03 5.46 -10.63
C THR A 224 -1.05 6.53 -10.75
N ILE A 225 -0.71 7.82 -10.62
CA ILE A 225 -1.66 8.93 -10.83
C ILE A 225 -2.19 8.92 -12.26
N ARG A 226 -1.31 8.72 -13.24
CA ARG A 226 -1.70 8.61 -14.66
C ARG A 226 -2.66 7.44 -14.88
N SER A 227 -2.43 6.31 -14.21
CA SER A 227 -3.30 5.13 -14.29
C SER A 227 -4.66 5.37 -13.63
N ALA A 228 -4.70 6.07 -12.49
CA ALA A 228 -5.95 6.51 -11.86
C ALA A 228 -6.77 7.39 -12.81
N SER A 229 -6.12 8.34 -13.49
CA SER A 229 -6.76 9.19 -14.50
C SER A 229 -7.28 8.36 -15.69
N ALA A 230 -6.53 7.37 -16.16
CA ALA A 230 -7.00 6.48 -17.23
C ALA A 230 -8.25 5.71 -16.80
N CYS A 231 -8.25 5.08 -15.61
CA CYS A 231 -9.41 4.40 -15.06
C CYS A 231 -10.62 5.34 -14.90
N ALA A 232 -10.41 6.56 -14.39
CA ALA A 232 -11.47 7.58 -14.27
C ALA A 232 -12.10 7.93 -15.62
N SER A 233 -11.29 8.06 -16.68
CA SER A 233 -11.78 8.23 -18.04
C SER A 233 -12.62 7.07 -18.52
N GLN A 234 -12.23 5.86 -18.16
CA GLN A 234 -12.96 4.67 -18.57
C GLN A 234 -14.33 4.57 -17.89
N ILE A 235 -14.44 4.95 -16.61
CA ILE A 235 -15.71 5.00 -15.85
C ILE A 235 -16.63 6.10 -16.39
N THR A 236 -16.04 7.26 -16.68
CA THR A 236 -16.78 8.42 -17.19
C THR A 236 -17.32 8.15 -18.58
N ALA A 237 -16.52 7.58 -19.48
CA ALA A 237 -16.94 7.18 -20.82
C ALA A 237 -18.07 6.13 -20.78
N LEU A 238 -18.05 5.22 -19.80
CA LEU A 238 -19.18 4.31 -19.59
C LEU A 238 -20.44 5.09 -19.19
N SER A 239 -20.33 6.04 -18.26
CA SER A 239 -21.47 6.77 -17.68
C SER A 239 -22.07 7.87 -18.58
N SER A 240 -21.31 8.41 -19.54
CA SER A 240 -21.73 9.59 -20.33
C SER A 240 -22.17 9.29 -21.76
N MET A 241 -21.67 8.23 -22.38
CA MET A 241 -21.82 7.98 -23.81
C MET A 241 -22.43 6.60 -24.07
N GLY A 242 -23.75 6.55 -24.19
CA GLY A 242 -24.45 5.38 -24.70
C GLY A 242 -23.98 4.99 -26.11
N HIS A 243 -23.99 3.68 -26.39
CA HIS A 243 -23.85 2.97 -27.67
C HIS A 243 -22.68 3.28 -28.63
N GLU A 244 -22.24 4.52 -28.82
CA GLU A 244 -21.24 4.87 -29.85
C GLU A 244 -19.78 4.63 -29.42
N TYR A 245 -19.51 4.44 -28.13
CA TYR A 245 -18.14 4.24 -27.59
C TYR A 245 -17.78 2.76 -27.34
N ILE A 246 -18.66 1.82 -27.68
CA ILE A 246 -18.57 0.40 -27.26
C ILE A 246 -17.50 -0.39 -28.04
N ILE A 247 -16.84 0.18 -29.07
CA ILE A 247 -15.96 -0.58 -29.97
C ILE A 247 -14.59 0.10 -30.18
N SER A 248 -13.92 0.50 -29.10
CA SER A 248 -12.48 0.78 -29.12
C SER A 248 -11.75 -0.34 -28.38
N THR A 249 -11.29 -1.37 -29.10
CA THR A 249 -10.36 -2.39 -28.55
C THR A 249 -9.04 -1.78 -28.08
N THR A 250 -8.73 -0.58 -28.55
CA THR A 250 -7.57 0.24 -28.20
C THR A 250 -7.53 0.58 -26.71
N ASP A 251 -8.67 0.90 -26.10
CA ASP A 251 -8.74 1.37 -24.71
C ASP A 251 -8.38 0.27 -23.70
N ALA A 252 -8.86 -0.96 -23.92
CA ALA A 252 -8.56 -2.10 -23.04
C ALA A 252 -7.07 -2.51 -23.14
N TRP A 253 -6.47 -2.34 -24.33
CA TRP A 253 -5.05 -2.60 -24.54
C TRP A 253 -4.17 -1.56 -23.85
N GLU A 254 -4.56 -0.29 -23.84
CA GLU A 254 -3.87 0.77 -23.09
C GLU A 254 -3.88 0.51 -21.58
N LEU A 255 -5.03 0.15 -21.01
CA LEU A 255 -5.12 -0.23 -19.59
C LEU A 255 -4.24 -1.44 -19.25
N SER A 256 -4.24 -2.46 -20.12
CA SER A 256 -3.42 -3.66 -19.92
C SER A 256 -1.92 -3.35 -19.99
N THR A 257 -1.52 -2.43 -20.87
CA THR A 257 -0.14 -1.96 -21.00
C THR A 257 0.29 -1.18 -19.76
N LEU A 258 -0.58 -0.31 -19.23
CA LEU A 258 -0.36 0.37 -17.96
C LEU A 258 -0.26 -0.64 -16.80
N ALA A 259 -1.13 -1.65 -16.77
CA ALA A 259 -1.14 -2.65 -15.70
C ALA A 259 0.17 -3.45 -15.68
N HIS A 260 0.65 -3.89 -16.85
CA HIS A 260 1.94 -4.57 -16.97
C HIS A 260 3.10 -3.66 -16.52
N LYS A 261 3.07 -2.37 -16.92
CA LYS A 261 4.09 -1.41 -16.51
C LYS A 261 4.12 -1.18 -14.99
N LEU A 262 2.96 -0.99 -14.37
CA LEU A 262 2.86 -0.80 -12.92
C LEU A 262 3.28 -2.07 -12.18
N ARG A 263 2.95 -3.26 -12.69
CA ARG A 263 3.39 -4.53 -12.11
C ARG A 263 4.91 -4.68 -12.10
N ASN A 264 5.58 -4.32 -13.20
CA ASN A 264 7.05 -4.36 -13.24
C ASN A 264 7.66 -3.38 -12.21
N ILE A 265 7.05 -2.21 -12.04
CA ILE A 265 7.47 -1.24 -11.01
C ILE A 265 7.21 -1.78 -9.60
N SER A 266 6.04 -2.39 -9.36
CA SER A 266 5.68 -2.94 -8.06
C SER A 266 6.59 -4.10 -7.66
N GLU A 267 6.88 -5.02 -8.57
CA GLU A 267 7.82 -6.14 -8.35
C GLU A 267 9.21 -5.63 -7.95
N HIS A 268 9.71 -4.60 -8.64
CA HIS A 268 10.98 -3.97 -8.30
C HIS A 268 10.94 -3.34 -6.89
N LEU A 269 9.91 -2.54 -6.58
CA LEU A 269 9.77 -1.91 -5.27
C LEU A 269 9.61 -2.95 -4.14
N GLN A 270 8.82 -4.00 -4.36
CA GLN A 270 8.64 -5.10 -3.40
C GLN A 270 9.98 -5.78 -3.07
N LYS A 271 10.79 -6.03 -4.10
CA LYS A 271 12.15 -6.56 -3.91
C LYS A 271 13.00 -5.62 -3.04
N GLN A 272 12.97 -4.32 -3.30
CA GLN A 272 13.75 -3.37 -2.50
C GLN A 272 13.24 -3.27 -1.05
N VAL A 273 11.92 -3.29 -0.85
CA VAL A 273 11.31 -3.35 0.48
C VAL A 273 11.78 -4.59 1.24
N ALA A 274 11.76 -5.76 0.60
CA ALA A 274 12.23 -7.01 1.22
C ALA A 274 13.71 -6.94 1.63
N LEU A 275 14.57 -6.38 0.77
CA LEU A 275 15.98 -6.17 1.08
C LEU A 275 16.19 -5.18 2.24
N CYS A 276 15.39 -4.11 2.30
CA CYS A 276 15.41 -3.17 3.42
C CYS A 276 15.01 -3.83 4.73
N GLN A 277 13.93 -4.63 4.72
CA GLN A 277 13.45 -5.37 5.88
C GLN A 277 14.48 -6.40 6.37
N GLN A 278 15.13 -7.11 5.45
CA GLN A 278 16.24 -8.01 5.77
C GLN A 278 17.39 -7.26 6.47
N HIS A 279 17.83 -6.14 5.91
CA HIS A 279 18.90 -5.32 6.49
C HIS A 279 18.55 -4.82 7.90
N ILE A 280 17.30 -4.39 8.10
CA ILE A 280 16.80 -3.98 9.42
C ILE A 280 16.82 -5.17 10.40
N GLY A 281 16.41 -6.36 9.94
CA GLY A 281 16.45 -7.59 10.74
C GLY A 281 17.87 -7.93 11.19
N GLU A 282 18.84 -7.88 10.28
CA GLU A 282 20.25 -8.13 10.58
C GLU A 282 20.81 -7.12 11.59
N LYS A 283 20.53 -5.82 11.43
CA LYS A 283 20.95 -4.79 12.39
C LYS A 283 20.30 -4.94 13.76
N LYS A 284 19.01 -5.27 13.82
CA LYS A 284 18.33 -5.57 15.09
C LYS A 284 18.97 -6.77 15.79
N HIS A 285 19.28 -7.83 15.03
CA HIS A 285 19.95 -9.01 15.58
C HIS A 285 21.35 -8.68 16.11
N MET A 286 22.11 -7.88 15.36
CA MET A 286 23.43 -7.40 15.79
C MET A 286 23.36 -6.54 17.05
N GLU A 287 22.40 -5.60 17.14
CA GLU A 287 22.18 -4.78 18.33
C GLU A 287 21.84 -5.65 19.55
N LEU A 288 20.94 -6.64 19.39
CA LEU A 288 20.62 -7.59 20.46
C LEU A 288 21.84 -8.39 20.92
N TYR A 289 22.67 -8.86 19.98
CA TYR A 289 23.90 -9.59 20.27
C TYR A 289 24.91 -8.72 21.03
N GLN A 290 25.14 -7.48 20.59
CA GLN A 290 26.06 -6.54 21.25
C GLN A 290 25.55 -6.15 22.64
N ASN A 291 24.24 -5.89 22.78
CA ASN A 291 23.63 -5.63 24.08
C ASN A 291 23.82 -6.81 25.02
N LEU A 292 23.62 -8.05 24.55
CA LEU A 292 23.86 -9.24 25.35
C LEU A 292 25.34 -9.36 25.77
N GLY A 293 26.28 -9.16 24.84
CA GLY A 293 27.71 -9.16 25.15
C GLY A 293 28.08 -8.14 26.22
N SER A 294 27.62 -6.88 26.08
CA SER A 294 27.85 -5.84 27.10
C SER A 294 27.22 -6.18 28.45
N LEU A 295 26.06 -6.85 28.47
CA LEU A 295 25.46 -7.35 29.70
C LEU A 295 26.34 -8.42 30.35
N PHE A 296 27.04 -9.27 29.61
CA PHE A 296 27.95 -10.23 30.23
C PHE A 296 29.26 -9.61 30.76
N GLU A 297 29.70 -8.48 30.19
CA GLU A 297 30.91 -7.77 30.63
C GLU A 297 30.68 -6.87 31.85
N MET A 298 29.46 -6.39 32.06
CA MET A 298 29.09 -5.58 33.22
C MET A 298 29.10 -6.40 34.52
N THR A 299 29.52 -5.77 35.62
CA THR A 299 29.34 -6.32 36.97
C THR A 299 27.88 -6.15 37.40
N HIS A 300 27.22 -7.26 37.73
CA HIS A 300 25.82 -7.24 38.20
C HIS A 300 25.71 -7.67 39.66
N ILE A 301 24.71 -7.11 40.35
CA ILE A 301 24.34 -7.51 41.71
C ILE A 301 23.62 -8.87 41.69
N ASP A 302 22.86 -9.15 40.63
CA ASP A 302 22.16 -10.40 40.37
C ASP A 302 22.21 -10.76 38.88
N ASN A 303 21.80 -11.97 38.51
CA ASN A 303 21.76 -12.42 37.12
C ASN A 303 20.44 -12.05 36.39
N MET A 304 19.57 -11.23 37.01
CA MET A 304 18.22 -11.00 36.50
C MET A 304 18.20 -10.24 35.18
N LYS A 305 19.14 -9.31 34.98
CA LYS A 305 19.25 -8.54 33.72
C LYS A 305 19.62 -9.44 32.53
N ILE A 306 20.53 -10.39 32.75
CA ILE A 306 20.98 -11.34 31.73
C ILE A 306 19.86 -12.35 31.41
N LEU A 307 19.21 -12.89 32.44
CA LEU A 307 18.11 -13.84 32.27
C LEU A 307 16.91 -13.20 31.54
N ARG A 308 16.57 -11.95 31.84
CA ARG A 308 15.54 -11.19 31.11
C ARG A 308 15.88 -10.99 29.63
N ALA A 309 17.15 -10.75 29.32
CA ALA A 309 17.61 -10.59 27.95
C ALA A 309 17.60 -11.91 27.15
N LEU A 310 17.90 -13.04 27.79
CA LEU A 310 17.96 -14.37 27.16
C LEU A 310 16.58 -15.05 27.00
N VAL A 311 15.73 -14.97 28.02
CA VAL A 311 14.56 -15.87 28.14
C VAL A 311 13.31 -15.34 27.44
N TYR A 312 13.18 -14.01 27.29
CA TYR A 312 12.21 -13.27 26.46
C TYR A 312 11.94 -11.92 27.15
N ALA A 313 12.07 -10.80 26.42
CA ALA A 313 12.07 -9.45 27.01
C ALA A 313 10.67 -8.83 27.23
N LYS A 314 9.59 -9.50 26.79
CA LYS A 314 8.21 -9.03 27.00
C LYS A 314 7.51 -9.92 28.03
N ASP A 315 6.95 -9.32 29.07
CA ASP A 315 6.26 -10.02 30.17
C ASP A 315 4.93 -10.69 29.74
N ASP A 316 4.58 -10.61 28.45
CA ASP A 316 3.27 -10.99 27.89
C ASP A 316 3.12 -12.52 27.67
N ILE A 317 4.24 -13.25 27.57
CA ILE A 317 4.26 -14.70 27.36
C ILE A 317 4.94 -15.35 28.56
N LEU A 318 4.52 -16.57 28.90
CA LEU A 318 5.14 -17.44 29.90
C LEU A 318 6.10 -18.41 29.21
N PRO A 319 7.36 -18.01 28.91
CA PRO A 319 8.29 -18.82 28.11
C PRO A 319 8.85 -20.03 28.87
N LEU A 320 8.78 -20.03 30.20
CA LEU A 320 9.37 -21.05 31.05
C LEU A 320 8.37 -22.16 31.36
N VAL A 321 8.80 -23.40 31.17
CA VAL A 321 8.07 -24.62 31.57
C VAL A 321 8.84 -25.31 32.67
N ASP A 322 8.19 -25.59 33.79
CA ASP A 322 8.76 -26.41 34.85
C ASP A 322 8.83 -27.88 34.39
N GLY A 323 10.04 -28.44 34.33
CA GLY A 323 10.26 -29.81 33.86
C GLY A 323 9.64 -30.89 34.76
N SER A 324 9.39 -30.60 36.04
CA SER A 324 8.79 -31.54 36.99
C SER A 324 7.27 -31.60 36.88
N THR A 325 6.62 -30.43 36.75
CA THR A 325 5.15 -30.32 36.69
C THR A 325 4.62 -30.22 35.26
N LYS A 326 5.49 -30.00 34.27
CA LYS A 326 5.16 -29.66 32.86
C LYS A 326 4.20 -28.47 32.73
N ARG A 327 4.14 -27.61 33.74
CA ARG A 327 3.30 -26.40 33.74
C ARG A 327 4.12 -25.18 33.37
N ARG A 328 3.49 -24.20 32.72
CA ARG A 328 4.10 -22.91 32.42
C ARG A 328 4.23 -22.10 33.71
N VAL A 329 5.41 -21.52 33.96
CA VAL A 329 5.69 -20.75 35.18
C VAL A 329 5.78 -19.26 34.86
N CYS A 330 5.14 -18.44 35.70
CA CYS A 330 5.23 -16.99 35.65
C CYS A 330 6.49 -16.50 36.35
N SER A 331 7.28 -15.76 35.57
CA SER A 331 8.30 -14.82 36.03
C SER A 331 9.64 -15.44 36.47
N ILE A 332 10.69 -14.84 35.92
CA ILE A 332 12.11 -15.08 36.23
C ILE A 332 12.42 -15.02 37.74
N PRO A 333 11.75 -14.20 38.58
CA PRO A 333 11.90 -14.24 40.04
C PRO A 333 11.70 -15.61 40.70
N VAL A 334 10.90 -16.51 40.12
CA VAL A 334 10.68 -17.86 40.69
C VAL A 334 11.94 -18.72 40.63
N LEU A 335 12.84 -18.46 39.68
CA LEU A 335 14.14 -19.13 39.55
C LEU A 335 15.10 -18.84 40.72
N ILE A 336 14.83 -17.79 41.52
CA ILE A 336 15.60 -17.46 42.73
C ILE A 336 15.18 -18.36 43.91
N SER A 337 13.94 -18.90 43.89
CA SER A 337 13.35 -19.63 45.02
C SER A 337 13.58 -21.14 45.01
N ASN A 338 13.87 -21.72 43.84
CA ASN A 338 14.18 -23.14 43.68
C ASN A 338 15.61 -23.26 43.14
N GLU A 339 16.38 -24.22 43.63
CA GLU A 339 17.82 -24.47 43.41
C GLU A 339 18.29 -24.61 41.95
N LEU A 340 18.10 -23.60 41.09
CA LEU A 340 18.62 -23.54 39.72
C LEU A 340 19.86 -22.64 39.60
N CYS A 341 20.50 -22.33 40.74
CA CYS A 341 21.61 -21.38 40.83
C CYS A 341 23.00 -22.00 40.54
N THR A 342 23.08 -23.28 40.20
CA THR A 342 24.37 -24.00 40.08
C THR A 342 24.92 -24.15 38.66
N SER A 343 24.21 -23.74 37.60
CA SER A 343 24.70 -23.93 36.22
C SER A 343 25.02 -22.65 35.43
N ILE A 344 24.72 -21.45 35.94
CA ILE A 344 25.00 -20.18 35.23
C ILE A 344 26.19 -19.43 35.87
N THR A 345 26.81 -20.00 36.91
CA THR A 345 27.93 -19.41 37.66
C THR A 345 29.33 -19.84 37.20
N LEU A 346 29.43 -20.68 36.17
CA LEU A 346 30.70 -20.94 35.49
C LEU A 346 30.87 -19.96 34.32
N PRO A 347 32.11 -19.57 33.95
CA PRO A 347 32.35 -18.70 32.82
C PRO A 347 31.92 -19.45 31.54
N VAL A 348 30.65 -19.26 31.17
CA VAL A 348 30.10 -19.80 29.93
C VAL A 348 30.75 -18.98 28.83
N LEU A 349 31.74 -19.57 28.15
CA LEU A 349 32.28 -19.02 26.92
C LEU A 349 31.11 -18.83 25.96
N VAL A 350 31.14 -17.75 25.16
CA VAL A 350 30.10 -17.45 24.16
C VAL A 350 29.83 -18.64 23.22
N SER A 351 30.80 -19.55 23.05
CA SER A 351 30.69 -20.82 22.32
C SER A 351 29.74 -21.85 22.95
N ASP A 352 29.50 -21.79 24.26
CA ASP A 352 28.78 -22.82 25.02
C ASP A 352 27.26 -22.54 25.11
N ILE A 353 26.84 -21.30 24.86
CA ILE A 353 25.41 -20.91 24.81
C ILE A 353 24.67 -21.66 23.68
N PHE A 354 25.37 -22.02 22.60
CA PHE A 354 24.78 -22.76 21.46
C PHE A 354 24.46 -24.23 21.75
N ARG A 355 24.88 -24.79 22.90
CA ARG A 355 24.49 -26.16 23.27
C ARG A 355 23.14 -26.27 23.99
N LEU A 356 22.49 -25.15 24.33
CA LEU A 356 21.21 -25.15 25.03
C LEU A 356 19.97 -25.25 24.11
N THR A 357 20.15 -25.35 22.79
CA THR A 357 19.03 -25.44 21.83
C THR A 357 18.65 -26.87 21.39
N LEU A 358 19.07 -27.91 22.10
CA LEU A 358 18.74 -29.29 21.75
C LEU A 358 18.44 -30.11 23.01
N MET A 359 17.29 -29.86 23.63
CA MET A 359 16.49 -30.88 24.33
C MET A 359 15.15 -30.28 24.76
N CYS A 360 14.20 -30.25 23.82
CA CYS A 360 12.77 -30.38 24.06
C CYS A 360 12.15 -31.10 22.85
#